data_AF-A0A1F8SJZ2-F1
#
_entry.id   AF-A0A1F8SJZ2-F1
#
_cell.length_a   1.000
_cell.length_b   1.000
_cell.length_c   1.000
_cell.angle_alpha   90.00
_cell.angle_beta   90.00
_cell.angle_gamma   90.00
#
_symmetry.space_group_name_H-M   'P 1'
#
loop_
_entity.id
_entity.type
_entity.pdbx_description
1 polymer ?
#
loop_
_entity_poly.entity_id
_entity_poly.type
_entity_poly.pdbx_seq_one_letter_code
_entity_poly.pdbx_strand_id
1 'polypeptide(L)'
;MDHKYFALKKLGLFLVIILGIVLLTPHTAQANVRFDNNGQVPYYARIAQGEFYTDSDWVAIVFYRLPECIPADFNLLDFFDFANVWNCAPTTSGFEIWKNGPGIDTAPLQQELFGMGVVPVWFADTQELMTVIEDGVLTIDELGSLPSLKIGTASFYHETLHPWGGSVRNHLVFNAHGSLTDGTVFNIHAEHTETNFNVNINLNP
;
A
#
# COMPACT_ATOMS: atom_id res chain seq x y z
N MET A 1 -67.03 17.38 -28.65
CA MET A 1 -65.86 18.04 -28.04
C MET A 1 -64.90 17.00 -27.44
N ASP A 2 -64.79 15.80 -28.05
CA ASP A 2 -64.44 14.59 -27.27
C ASP A 2 -63.21 13.83 -27.75
N HIS A 3 -62.70 14.09 -28.96
CA HIS A 3 -61.53 13.37 -29.48
C HIS A 3 -60.18 13.86 -28.93
N LYS A 4 -60.06 15.14 -28.56
CA LYS A 4 -58.79 15.70 -28.02
C LYS A 4 -58.52 15.24 -26.58
N TYR A 5 -59.57 15.06 -25.77
CA TYR A 5 -59.46 14.63 -24.37
C TYR A 5 -59.01 13.18 -24.22
N PHE A 6 -59.39 12.31 -25.17
CA PHE A 6 -59.01 10.89 -25.15
C PHE A 6 -57.54 10.68 -25.52
N ALA A 7 -57.01 11.47 -26.46
CA ALA A 7 -55.60 11.44 -26.86
C ALA A 7 -54.66 11.93 -25.75
N LEU A 8 -55.01 13.01 -25.03
CA LEU A 8 -54.21 13.50 -23.90
C LEU A 8 -54.15 12.50 -22.73
N LYS A 9 -55.24 11.78 -22.42
CA LYS A 9 -55.24 10.74 -21.38
C LYS A 9 -54.36 9.55 -21.73
N LYS A 10 -54.36 9.12 -23.01
CA LYS A 10 -53.47 8.03 -23.47
C LYS A 10 -52.00 8.44 -23.47
N LEU A 11 -51.70 9.68 -23.86
CA LEU A 11 -50.34 10.22 -23.82
C LEU A 11 -49.81 10.35 -22.37
N GLY A 12 -50.65 10.82 -21.44
CA GLY A 12 -50.31 10.92 -20.02
C GLY A 12 -50.07 9.56 -19.36
N LEU A 13 -50.92 8.56 -19.66
CA LEU A 13 -50.72 7.20 -19.16
C LEU A 13 -49.45 6.56 -19.71
N PHE A 14 -49.13 6.79 -21.00
CA PHE A 14 -47.91 6.28 -21.63
C PHE A 14 -46.65 6.93 -21.03
N LEU A 15 -46.70 8.23 -20.74
CA LEU A 15 -45.62 8.96 -20.07
C LEU A 15 -45.38 8.46 -18.63
N VAL A 16 -46.45 8.18 -17.86
CA VAL A 16 -46.34 7.63 -16.51
C VAL A 16 -45.76 6.21 -16.53
N ILE A 17 -46.12 5.38 -17.52
CA ILE A 17 -45.57 4.02 -17.68
C ILE A 17 -44.08 4.09 -18.05
N ILE A 18 -43.67 4.96 -18.97
CA ILE A 18 -42.24 5.13 -19.33
C ILE A 18 -41.44 5.67 -18.14
N LEU A 19 -41.97 6.65 -17.41
CA LEU A 19 -41.32 7.19 -16.21
C LEU A 19 -41.17 6.12 -15.11
N GLY A 20 -42.18 5.24 -14.97
CA GLY A 20 -42.14 4.10 -14.07
C GLY A 20 -41.08 3.06 -14.47
N ILE A 21 -40.90 2.79 -15.76
CA ILE A 21 -39.88 1.83 -16.26
C ILE A 21 -38.46 2.40 -16.08
N VAL A 22 -38.24 3.70 -16.27
CA VAL A 22 -36.92 4.33 -16.05
C VAL A 22 -36.53 4.32 -14.56
N LEU A 23 -37.50 4.51 -13.65
CA LEU A 23 -37.29 4.48 -12.20
C LEU A 23 -37.15 3.06 -11.61
N LEU A 24 -37.51 2.02 -12.37
CA LEU A 24 -37.39 0.61 -11.95
C LEU A 24 -36.14 -0.08 -12.50
N THR A 25 -35.27 0.64 -13.21
CA THR A 25 -33.96 0.09 -13.56
C THR A 25 -33.16 -0.09 -12.26
N PRO A 26 -32.80 -1.33 -11.88
CA PRO A 26 -31.96 -1.53 -10.72
C PRO A 26 -30.66 -0.79 -11.01
N HIS A 27 -30.45 0.32 -10.30
CA HIS A 27 -29.14 0.91 -10.20
C HIS A 27 -28.34 -0.11 -9.40
N THR A 28 -27.63 -1.00 -10.09
CA THR A 28 -26.54 -1.73 -9.47
C THR A 28 -25.56 -0.67 -9.03
N ALA A 29 -25.65 -0.24 -7.78
CA ALA A 29 -24.53 0.42 -7.13
C ALA A 29 -23.36 -0.55 -7.30
N GLN A 30 -22.40 -0.21 -8.16
CA GLN A 30 -21.14 -0.96 -8.18
C GLN A 30 -20.49 -0.68 -6.83
N ALA A 31 -20.67 -1.62 -5.90
CA ALA A 31 -19.91 -1.64 -4.68
C ALA A 31 -18.49 -2.09 -5.04
N ASN A 32 -17.49 -1.39 -4.52
CA ASN A 32 -16.10 -1.82 -4.64
C ASN A 32 -15.95 -3.23 -4.06
N VAL A 33 -15.05 -4.01 -4.65
CA VAL A 33 -14.77 -5.38 -4.24
C VAL A 33 -13.69 -5.37 -3.15
N ARG A 34 -14.00 -5.91 -1.98
CA ARG A 34 -12.99 -6.19 -0.96
C ARG A 34 -12.35 -7.55 -1.23
N PHE A 35 -11.03 -7.61 -1.19
CA PHE A 35 -10.24 -8.83 -1.33
C PHE A 35 -9.31 -8.98 -0.13
N ASP A 36 -9.58 -9.97 0.73
CA ASP A 36 -8.74 -10.27 1.89
C ASP A 36 -7.54 -11.10 1.44
N ASN A 37 -6.43 -10.44 1.11
CA ASN A 37 -5.18 -11.06 0.67
C ASN A 37 -4.31 -11.58 1.85
N ASN A 38 -4.73 -11.34 3.10
CA ASN A 38 -3.98 -11.71 4.32
C ASN A 38 -2.53 -11.18 4.32
N GLY A 39 -2.31 -9.97 3.79
CA GLY A 39 -0.98 -9.34 3.74
C GLY A 39 -0.06 -9.93 2.67
N GLN A 40 -0.59 -10.74 1.75
CA GLN A 40 0.18 -11.26 0.63
C GLN A 40 0.43 -10.16 -0.40
N VAL A 41 1.62 -9.59 -0.33
CA VAL A 41 2.10 -8.54 -1.24
C VAL A 41 3.27 -9.03 -2.09
N PRO A 42 3.41 -8.53 -3.32
CA PRO A 42 4.44 -8.98 -4.27
C PRO A 42 5.83 -8.36 -4.01
N TYR A 43 6.15 -7.96 -2.78
CA TYR A 43 7.39 -7.23 -2.44
C TYR A 43 7.85 -7.55 -1.02
N TYR A 44 9.15 -7.41 -0.76
CA TYR A 44 9.76 -7.80 0.53
C TYR A 44 9.80 -6.67 1.55
N ALA A 45 10.04 -5.43 1.11
CA ALA A 45 10.25 -4.28 1.97
C ALA A 45 9.72 -2.98 1.35
N ARG A 46 9.47 -1.96 2.17
CA ARG A 46 9.04 -0.62 1.77
C ARG A 46 10.24 0.25 1.43
N ILE A 47 10.86 -0.07 0.31
CA ILE A 47 11.94 0.70 -0.31
C ILE A 47 11.90 0.43 -1.81
N ALA A 48 12.06 1.46 -2.63
CA ALA A 48 12.12 1.33 -4.08
C ALA A 48 13.00 2.44 -4.66
N GLN A 49 13.40 2.31 -5.93
CA GLN A 49 14.15 3.36 -6.60
C GLN A 49 13.39 4.71 -6.56
N GLY A 50 13.96 5.70 -5.86
CA GLY A 50 13.35 7.02 -5.71
C GLY A 50 12.25 7.13 -4.65
N GLU A 51 11.95 6.05 -3.92
CA GLU A 51 10.99 6.04 -2.82
C GLU A 51 11.69 5.63 -1.52
N PHE A 52 12.24 6.63 -0.83
CA PHE A 52 12.94 6.46 0.45
C PHE A 52 12.21 7.21 1.55
N TYR A 53 11.87 6.51 2.63
CA TYR A 53 11.18 7.09 3.77
C TYR A 53 12.19 7.59 4.79
N THR A 54 12.67 8.83 4.58
CA THR A 54 13.76 9.44 5.35
C THR A 54 13.35 10.73 6.06
N ASP A 55 13.85 10.94 7.29
CA ASP A 55 13.78 12.20 8.02
C ASP A 55 15.02 13.11 7.81
N SER A 56 15.83 12.81 6.79
CA SER A 56 17.16 13.36 6.45
C SER A 56 18.33 12.63 7.08
N ASP A 57 18.20 12.13 8.31
CA ASP A 57 19.29 11.42 9.00
C ASP A 57 19.15 9.92 8.77
N TRP A 58 17.95 9.37 8.97
CA TRP A 58 17.69 7.93 8.89
C TRP A 58 16.70 7.61 7.76
N VAL A 59 16.94 6.51 7.06
CA VAL A 59 15.96 5.86 6.17
C VAL A 59 15.32 4.71 6.93
N ALA A 60 14.00 4.74 7.10
CA ALA A 60 13.24 3.63 7.67
C ALA A 60 12.84 2.62 6.59
N ILE A 61 13.17 1.35 6.80
CA ILE A 61 12.89 0.25 5.88
C ILE A 61 12.00 -0.76 6.60
N VAL A 62 10.72 -0.78 6.26
CA VAL A 62 9.75 -1.73 6.82
C VAL A 62 9.74 -3.00 5.99
N PHE A 63 9.82 -4.16 6.64
CA PHE A 63 9.84 -5.45 5.97
C PHE A 63 8.49 -6.16 6.09
N TYR A 64 7.88 -6.47 4.95
CA TYR A 64 6.65 -7.27 4.84
C TYR A 64 6.92 -8.77 4.94
N ARG A 65 8.17 -9.17 4.82
CA ARG A 65 8.70 -10.54 4.93
C ARG A 65 9.99 -10.51 5.71
N LEU A 66 10.31 -11.59 6.42
CA LEU A 66 11.56 -11.63 7.19
C LEU A 66 12.78 -11.42 6.25
N PRO A 67 13.76 -10.58 6.64
CA PRO A 67 14.98 -10.34 5.86
C PRO A 67 15.70 -11.62 5.41
N GLU A 68 15.73 -12.64 6.27
CA GLU A 68 16.35 -13.95 6.00
C GLU A 68 15.68 -14.77 4.88
N CYS A 69 14.49 -14.37 4.44
CA CYS A 69 13.78 -15.02 3.35
C CYS A 69 14.00 -14.34 1.99
N ILE A 70 14.67 -13.18 1.97
CA ILE A 70 14.94 -12.43 0.75
C ILE A 70 16.09 -13.11 0.00
N PRO A 71 15.95 -13.41 -1.30
CA PRO A 71 17.07 -13.91 -2.09
C PRO A 71 18.26 -12.96 -2.05
N ALA A 72 19.47 -13.49 -1.86
CA ALA A 72 20.68 -12.68 -1.69
C ALA A 72 20.98 -11.78 -2.89
N ASP A 73 20.57 -12.19 -4.09
CA ASP A 73 20.76 -11.47 -5.36
C ASP A 73 19.55 -10.60 -5.76
N PHE A 74 18.49 -10.55 -4.95
CA PHE A 74 17.34 -9.70 -5.23
C PHE A 74 17.68 -8.23 -5.00
N ASN A 75 17.44 -7.39 -6.00
CA ASN A 75 17.55 -5.95 -5.87
C ASN A 75 16.32 -5.37 -5.15
N LEU A 76 16.47 -4.94 -3.91
CA LEU A 76 15.38 -4.33 -3.13
C LEU A 76 14.80 -3.08 -3.80
N LEU A 77 15.57 -2.38 -4.64
CA LEU A 77 15.11 -1.17 -5.34
C LEU A 77 14.15 -1.45 -6.50
N ASP A 78 14.13 -2.69 -7.04
CA ASP A 78 13.16 -3.11 -8.06
C ASP A 78 11.75 -3.26 -7.48
N PHE A 79 11.65 -3.28 -6.15
CA PHE A 79 10.44 -3.37 -5.34
C PHE A 79 9.67 -4.69 -5.50
N PHE A 80 9.22 -5.02 -6.72
CA PHE A 80 8.36 -6.16 -7.01
C PHE A 80 9.12 -7.46 -7.34
N ASP A 81 8.69 -8.57 -6.74
CA ASP A 81 9.07 -9.94 -7.06
C ASP A 81 7.81 -10.83 -7.16
N PHE A 82 7.10 -10.74 -8.28
CA PHE A 82 5.87 -11.51 -8.50
C PHE A 82 6.07 -13.03 -8.59
N ALA A 83 7.31 -13.52 -8.71
CA ALA A 83 7.58 -14.94 -8.93
C ALA A 83 7.96 -15.66 -7.63
N ASN A 84 8.83 -15.09 -6.80
CA ASN A 84 9.49 -15.84 -5.73
C ASN A 84 9.00 -15.49 -4.31
N VAL A 85 8.45 -14.28 -4.14
CA VAL A 85 8.09 -13.70 -2.83
C VAL A 85 7.06 -14.52 -2.05
N TRP A 86 6.28 -15.37 -2.72
CA TRP A 86 5.18 -16.13 -2.14
C TRP A 86 5.61 -17.28 -1.22
N ASN A 87 6.89 -17.69 -1.27
CA ASN A 87 7.44 -18.71 -0.38
C ASN A 87 7.78 -18.14 1.01
N CYS A 88 7.74 -16.82 1.16
CA CYS A 88 8.03 -16.12 2.41
C CYS A 88 6.74 -15.74 3.12
N ALA A 89 6.58 -16.17 4.37
CA ALA A 89 5.42 -15.79 5.17
C ALA A 89 5.41 -14.26 5.39
N PRO A 90 4.26 -13.59 5.26
CA PRO A 90 4.15 -12.18 5.55
C PRO A 90 4.27 -11.90 7.06
N THR A 91 4.80 -10.74 7.39
CA THR A 91 4.84 -10.17 8.76
C THR A 91 3.63 -9.28 9.03
N THR A 92 2.83 -9.01 8.01
CA THR A 92 1.59 -8.23 8.04
C THR A 92 0.40 -9.08 7.61
N SER A 93 -0.80 -8.66 7.98
CA SER A 93 -2.07 -9.12 7.43
C SER A 93 -2.81 -7.93 6.83
N GLY A 94 -3.83 -8.15 6.01
CA GLY A 94 -4.45 -7.04 5.31
C GLY A 94 -5.54 -7.42 4.32
N PHE A 95 -6.03 -6.38 3.64
CA PHE A 95 -7.01 -6.49 2.57
C PHE A 95 -6.81 -5.37 1.55
N GLU A 96 -7.45 -5.54 0.41
CA GLU A 96 -7.46 -4.59 -0.69
C GLU A 96 -8.90 -4.23 -1.08
N ILE A 97 -9.09 -3.02 -1.57
CA ILE A 97 -10.34 -2.54 -2.13
C ILE A 97 -10.12 -2.29 -3.62
N TRP A 98 -10.89 -2.99 -4.45
CA TRP A 98 -10.80 -2.99 -5.89
C TRP A 98 -12.05 -2.40 -6.54
N LYS A 99 -11.94 -1.91 -7.77
CA LYS A 99 -13.11 -1.46 -8.51
C LYS A 99 -13.90 -2.65 -9.05
N ASN A 100 -13.20 -3.57 -9.72
CA ASN A 100 -13.77 -4.76 -10.33
C ASN A 100 -13.13 -6.06 -9.80
N GLY A 101 -11.94 -5.97 -9.20
CA GLY A 101 -11.23 -7.09 -8.56
C GLY A 101 -9.87 -7.38 -9.18
N PRO A 102 -9.05 -8.22 -8.51
CA PRO A 102 -7.74 -8.62 -9.02
C PRO A 102 -7.89 -9.40 -10.33
N GLY A 103 -6.98 -9.16 -11.27
CA GLY A 103 -7.00 -9.77 -12.62
C GLY A 103 -7.90 -9.07 -13.63
N ILE A 104 -8.73 -8.12 -13.19
CA ILE A 104 -9.47 -7.19 -14.07
C ILE A 104 -8.83 -5.81 -14.01
N ASP A 105 -8.64 -5.27 -12.80
CA ASP A 105 -7.90 -4.03 -12.61
C ASP A 105 -6.40 -4.33 -12.46
N THR A 106 -5.54 -3.37 -12.82
CA THR A 106 -4.08 -3.50 -12.70
C THR A 106 -3.56 -3.27 -11.28
N ALA A 107 -4.33 -2.59 -10.44
CA ALA A 107 -4.01 -2.30 -9.05
C ALA A 107 -5.31 -2.04 -8.25
N PRO A 108 -5.31 -2.26 -6.92
CA PRO A 108 -6.46 -1.92 -6.09
C PRO A 108 -6.62 -0.40 -5.97
N LEU A 109 -7.83 0.07 -5.69
CA LEU A 109 -8.08 1.46 -5.31
C LEU A 109 -7.35 1.82 -4.00
N GLN A 110 -7.30 0.86 -3.07
CA GLN A 110 -6.68 1.01 -1.75
C GLN A 110 -6.19 -0.35 -1.23
N GLN A 111 -5.10 -0.35 -0.48
CA GLN A 111 -4.56 -1.48 0.28
C GLN A 111 -4.44 -1.07 1.74
N GLU A 112 -4.78 -1.98 2.64
CA GLU A 112 -4.65 -1.86 4.09
C GLU A 112 -3.79 -2.99 4.62
N LEU A 113 -2.69 -2.67 5.30
CA LEU A 113 -1.81 -3.64 5.95
C LEU A 113 -1.67 -3.34 7.45
N PHE A 114 -1.72 -4.40 8.25
CA PHE A 114 -1.59 -4.38 9.70
C PHE A 114 -0.47 -5.31 10.13
N GLY A 115 0.42 -4.86 11.01
CA GLY A 115 1.48 -5.70 11.56
C GLY A 115 0.92 -6.84 12.40
N MET A 116 1.51 -8.04 12.27
CA MET A 116 1.15 -9.22 13.07
C MET A 116 1.91 -9.26 14.42
N GLY A 117 2.37 -8.09 14.90
CA GLY A 117 3.08 -7.93 16.17
C GLY A 117 4.60 -8.15 16.10
N VAL A 118 5.14 -8.55 14.95
CA VAL A 118 6.58 -8.84 14.73
C VAL A 118 7.04 -8.36 13.36
N VAL A 119 6.81 -7.08 13.02
CA VAL A 119 7.22 -6.52 11.73
C VAL A 119 8.67 -6.02 11.83
N PRO A 120 9.64 -6.58 11.08
CA PRO A 120 11.01 -6.07 11.10
C PRO A 120 11.07 -4.66 10.52
N VAL A 121 11.82 -3.80 11.18
CA VAL A 121 12.06 -2.43 10.71
C VAL A 121 13.55 -2.16 10.89
N TRP A 122 14.23 -1.83 9.80
CA TRP A 122 15.63 -1.45 9.83
C TRP A 122 15.77 0.05 9.58
N PHE A 123 16.82 0.63 10.13
CA PHE A 123 17.19 2.01 9.90
C PHE A 123 18.65 2.06 9.43
N ALA A 124 18.90 2.81 8.38
CA ALA A 124 20.24 3.08 7.88
C ALA A 124 20.45 4.59 7.79
N ASP A 125 21.69 5.03 8.00
CA ASP A 125 22.07 6.42 7.73
C ASP A 125 21.78 6.76 6.27
N THR A 126 21.14 7.91 6.06
CA THR A 126 20.65 8.31 4.74
C THR A 126 21.81 8.48 3.76
N GLN A 127 22.89 9.14 4.16
CA GLN A 127 24.02 9.40 3.26
C GLN A 127 24.78 8.11 2.93
N GLU A 128 24.95 7.23 3.92
CA GLU A 128 25.56 5.93 3.74
C GLU A 128 24.75 5.08 2.75
N LEU A 129 23.42 4.99 2.94
CA LEU A 129 22.55 4.22 2.05
C LEU A 129 22.59 4.79 0.62
N MET A 130 22.48 6.11 0.44
CA MET A 130 22.53 6.74 -0.89
C MET A 130 23.84 6.49 -1.62
N THR A 131 24.94 6.32 -0.87
CA THR A 131 26.26 6.01 -1.45
C THR A 131 26.32 4.56 -1.93
N VAL A 132 25.80 3.62 -1.14
CA VAL A 132 25.83 2.19 -1.49
C VAL A 132 24.97 1.89 -2.71
N ILE A 133 23.87 2.63 -2.92
CA ILE A 133 22.95 2.40 -4.03
C ILE A 133 23.22 3.25 -5.28
N GLU A 134 24.41 3.86 -5.39
CA GLU A 134 24.75 4.71 -6.54
C GLU A 134 24.68 3.95 -7.88
N ASP A 135 24.91 2.64 -7.85
CA ASP A 135 24.79 1.74 -9.01
C ASP A 135 23.35 1.30 -9.31
N GLY A 136 22.39 1.71 -8.48
CA GLY A 136 20.97 1.34 -8.60
C GLY A 136 20.64 -0.05 -8.06
N VAL A 137 21.55 -0.67 -7.29
CA VAL A 137 21.36 -1.99 -6.69
C VAL A 137 21.42 -1.86 -5.16
N LEU A 138 20.50 -2.55 -4.48
CA LEU A 138 20.58 -2.78 -3.04
C LEU A 138 20.18 -4.22 -2.75
N THR A 139 21.15 -5.07 -2.47
CA THR A 139 20.90 -6.42 -1.96
C THR A 139 20.64 -6.41 -0.45
N ILE A 140 20.04 -7.47 0.06
CA ILE A 140 19.82 -7.61 1.50
C ILE A 140 21.15 -7.72 2.28
N ASP A 141 22.18 -8.30 1.68
CA ASP A 141 23.50 -8.45 2.30
C ASP A 141 24.25 -7.10 2.35
N GLU A 142 24.16 -6.28 1.30
CA GLU A 142 24.71 -4.91 1.31
C GLU A 142 24.03 -4.05 2.38
N LEU A 143 22.70 -4.07 2.41
CA LEU A 143 21.93 -3.37 3.45
C LEU A 143 22.29 -3.90 4.85
N GLY A 144 22.39 -5.21 5.02
CA GLY A 144 22.76 -5.89 6.26
C GLY A 144 24.18 -5.60 6.74
N SER A 145 25.04 -5.13 5.83
CA SER A 145 26.46 -4.86 6.11
C SER A 145 26.74 -3.38 6.40
N LEU A 146 25.74 -2.50 6.33
CA LEU A 146 25.94 -1.07 6.58
C LEU A 146 26.39 -0.83 8.04
N PRO A 147 27.54 -0.15 8.25
CA PRO A 147 28.00 0.23 9.59
C PRO A 147 26.96 0.96 10.45
N SER A 148 26.10 1.79 9.85
CA SER A 148 25.05 2.52 10.57
C SER A 148 23.82 1.67 10.92
N LEU A 149 23.71 0.45 10.40
CA LEU A 149 22.47 -0.33 10.45
C LEU A 149 21.97 -0.52 11.88
N LYS A 150 20.73 -0.09 12.11
CA LYS A 150 19.97 -0.36 13.33
C LYS A 150 18.82 -1.30 13.01
N ILE A 151 18.78 -2.43 13.69
CA ILE A 151 17.75 -3.46 13.52
C ILE A 151 16.72 -3.32 14.63
N GLY A 152 15.44 -3.35 14.28
CA GLY A 152 14.34 -3.34 15.22
C GLY A 152 13.16 -4.17 14.77
N THR A 153 12.16 -4.23 15.65
CA THR A 153 10.89 -4.89 15.41
C THR A 153 9.76 -4.00 15.89
N ALA A 154 8.80 -3.75 15.01
CA ALA A 154 7.59 -3.02 15.34
C ALA A 154 6.56 -3.96 15.96
N SER A 155 6.12 -3.64 17.17
CA SER A 155 4.98 -4.28 17.83
C SER A 155 3.65 -3.80 17.25
N PHE A 156 3.66 -2.65 16.58
CA PHE A 156 2.53 -2.09 15.86
C PHE A 156 2.98 -1.58 14.50
N TYR A 157 2.19 -1.90 13.49
CA TYR A 157 2.34 -1.36 12.16
C TYR A 157 0.97 -1.22 11.51
N HIS A 158 0.73 -0.10 10.84
CA HIS A 158 -0.45 0.11 10.02
C HIS A 158 -0.07 0.94 8.79
N GLU A 159 -0.45 0.46 7.61
CA GLU A 159 -0.25 1.14 6.34
C GLU A 159 -1.59 1.23 5.57
N THR A 160 -1.86 2.42 5.05
CA THR A 160 -2.88 2.67 4.02
C THR A 160 -2.16 3.12 2.75
N LEU A 161 -2.40 2.40 1.66
CA LEU A 161 -1.83 2.72 0.35
C LEU A 161 -2.95 2.91 -0.67
N HIS A 162 -2.91 4.02 -1.39
CA HIS A 162 -3.64 4.28 -2.62
C HIS A 162 -2.64 4.19 -3.77
N PRO A 163 -2.47 3.03 -4.41
CA PRO A 163 -1.36 2.81 -5.34
C PRO A 163 -1.59 3.54 -6.67
N TRP A 164 -0.48 3.81 -7.36
CA TRP A 164 -0.53 4.27 -8.74
C TRP A 164 -1.23 3.24 -9.63
N GLY A 165 -2.03 3.73 -10.59
CA GLY A 165 -2.81 2.88 -11.51
C GLY A 165 -4.12 2.36 -10.92
N GLY A 166 -4.32 2.41 -9.61
CA GLY A 166 -5.58 2.05 -8.95
C GLY A 166 -6.36 3.28 -8.46
N SER A 167 -5.68 4.20 -7.77
CA SER A 167 -6.27 5.45 -7.29
C SER A 167 -6.01 6.63 -8.24
N VAL A 168 -6.90 7.63 -8.21
CA VAL A 168 -6.72 8.91 -8.93
C VAL A 168 -5.54 9.70 -8.38
N ARG A 169 -5.26 9.57 -7.08
CA ARG A 169 -4.11 10.18 -6.42
C ARG A 169 -3.34 9.11 -5.67
N ASN A 170 -2.05 9.01 -5.97
CA ASN A 170 -1.17 8.16 -5.20
C ASN A 170 -0.96 8.78 -3.81
N HIS A 171 -1.16 7.97 -2.78
CA HIS A 171 -0.98 8.37 -1.40
C HIS A 171 -0.61 7.14 -0.57
N LEU A 172 0.43 7.24 0.24
CA LEU A 172 0.82 6.21 1.18
C LEU A 172 0.98 6.83 2.55
N VAL A 173 0.40 6.21 3.58
CA VAL A 173 0.64 6.55 4.97
C VAL A 173 0.96 5.28 5.72
N PHE A 174 2.05 5.27 6.48
CA PHE A 174 2.26 4.24 7.48
C PHE A 174 2.71 4.79 8.82
N ASN A 175 2.34 4.04 9.85
CA ASN A 175 2.75 4.28 11.22
C ASN A 175 3.37 3.00 11.77
N ALA A 176 4.50 3.12 12.46
CA ALA A 176 5.16 2.00 13.10
C ALA A 176 5.69 2.42 14.47
N HIS A 177 5.59 1.54 15.47
CA HIS A 177 6.33 1.72 16.71
C HIS A 177 6.78 0.39 17.28
N GLY A 178 7.91 0.41 17.98
CA GLY A 178 8.50 -0.78 18.56
C GLY A 178 9.87 -0.49 19.16
N SER A 179 10.77 -1.47 19.09
CA SER A 179 12.08 -1.38 19.73
C SER A 179 13.19 -1.89 18.81
N LEU A 180 14.34 -1.24 18.89
CA LEU A 180 15.60 -1.70 18.34
C LEU A 180 16.18 -2.83 19.21
N THR A 181 17.12 -3.59 18.66
CA THR A 181 17.80 -4.69 19.37
C THR A 181 18.59 -4.23 20.59
N ASP A 182 18.99 -2.95 20.65
CA ASP A 182 19.69 -2.35 21.78
C ASP A 182 18.75 -1.82 22.89
N GLY A 183 17.43 -1.95 22.70
CA GLY A 183 16.40 -1.50 23.64
C GLY A 183 15.81 -0.11 23.35
N THR A 184 16.43 0.66 22.45
CA THR A 184 15.91 1.97 22.01
C THR A 184 14.49 1.81 21.44
N VAL A 185 13.56 2.66 21.86
CA VAL A 185 12.19 2.68 21.32
C VAL A 185 12.15 3.55 20.06
N PHE A 186 11.46 3.09 19.03
CA PHE A 186 11.22 3.89 17.83
C PHE A 186 9.75 4.19 17.58
N ASN A 187 9.48 5.34 16.99
CA ASN A 187 8.19 5.70 16.40
C ASN A 187 8.43 6.29 15.01
N ILE A 188 7.66 5.82 14.03
CA ILE A 188 7.69 6.30 12.66
C ILE A 188 6.29 6.76 12.28
N HIS A 189 6.21 7.95 11.72
CA HIS A 189 5.10 8.41 10.91
C HIS A 189 5.63 8.79 9.53
N ALA A 190 5.11 8.15 8.50
CA ALA A 190 5.48 8.42 7.12
C ALA A 190 4.23 8.70 6.30
N GLU A 191 4.25 9.79 5.56
CA GLU A 191 3.24 10.15 4.58
C GLU A 191 3.93 10.52 3.26
N HIS A 192 3.43 9.95 2.18
CA HIS A 192 3.90 10.22 0.82
C HIS A 192 2.70 10.56 -0.06
N THR A 193 2.70 11.75 -0.66
CA THR A 193 1.73 12.16 -1.68
C THR A 193 2.48 12.55 -2.95
N GLU A 194 2.29 11.81 -4.03
CA GLU A 194 2.92 12.05 -5.34
C GLU A 194 4.46 12.10 -5.29
N THR A 195 5.06 13.24 -4.97
CA THR A 195 6.52 13.42 -4.79
C THR A 195 6.90 14.02 -3.44
N ASN A 196 5.92 14.30 -2.57
CA ASN A 196 6.15 14.92 -1.27
C ASN A 196 6.21 13.83 -0.20
N PHE A 197 7.37 13.71 0.43
CA PHE A 197 7.59 12.82 1.57
C PHE A 197 7.60 13.65 2.86
N ASN A 198 6.73 13.30 3.80
CA ASN A 198 6.73 13.81 5.16
C ASN A 198 6.97 12.63 6.09
N VAL A 199 8.20 12.49 6.56
CA VAL A 199 8.62 11.37 7.39
C VAL A 199 9.20 11.90 8.68
N ASN A 200 8.74 11.35 9.79
CA ASN A 200 9.21 11.65 11.13
C ASN A 200 9.64 10.33 11.77
N ILE A 201 10.93 10.22 12.09
CA ILE A 201 11.50 9.07 12.80
C ILE A 201 11.97 9.59 14.17
N ASN A 202 11.49 8.95 15.24
CA ASN A 202 11.92 9.27 16.58
C ASN A 202 12.56 8.04 17.21
N LEU A 203 13.86 8.11 17.49
CA LEU A 203 14.62 7.08 18.20
C LEU A 203 14.87 7.55 19.65
N ASN A 204 14.14 6.97 20.60
CA ASN A 204 14.18 7.34 22.01
C ASN A 204 14.95 6.26 22.80
N PRO A 205 16.07 6.60 23.45
CA PRO A 205 16.86 5.65 24.24
C PRO A 205 16.12 5.14 25.48
#